data_AF-A0A7Y2BEP4-F1
#
_entry.id   AF-A0A7Y2BEP4-F1
#
_cell.length_a   1.000
_cell.length_b   1.000
_cell.length_c   1.000
_cell.angle_alpha   90.00
_cell.angle_beta   90.00
_cell.angle_gamma   90.00
#
_symmetry.space_group_name_H-M   'P 1'
#
loop_
_entity.id
_entity.type
_entity.pdbx_description
1 polymer ?
#
loop_
_entity_poly.entity_id
_entity_poly.type
_entity_poly.pdbx_seq_one_letter_code
_entity_poly.pdbx_strand_id
1 'polypeptide(L)'
;MHAFHKYLCDQLDERLAKSTVVVFYDPRKEFEPFFDRDLEEVGTGYDGLPRVFIKERLTFIARSNGSLFAVRAAVEPIAQLEHPEPLIVYMPGVERDRHTSILMELEKGGTCYEPQVKRLARNVLRKSFTDAQIDKMLDPPSVGYDDVVSFLRQTDNSEAASVLRAIFDGIPSEALLTTWLADDGNDDLIERKEASAELLALVDARLGLALPVETEVADAREKTARYVLINEFRFDLGCDAPPSTAMIPEASKEQAARIRDIAESLRRGYSESYVHLADRVDSELGLAKAAIPADALGNIDTFRFEEEALLRLAGELVEKGDYTSALGVVSGRNRSFWVDRDVARQAQWEACRLMAELGREIENVRPALAKAPSDAAKWVHSYAAEDGWFRGDALQRRLEAYVAKMDEEPEAEKGFAVVRREHEELLKKMADGFATVLSSSRWTVPGALHQTRIYPDVVQDMGGRVAYFFVDAMRFE
;
A
#
# COMPACT_ATOMS: atom_id res chain seq x y z
N MET A 1 2.94 -31.93 -1.37
CA MET A 1 1.83 -32.65 -0.70
C MET A 1 1.88 -32.38 0.80
N HIS A 2 0.74 -32.02 1.40
CA HIS A 2 0.64 -31.71 2.84
C HIS A 2 0.17 -32.92 3.66
N ALA A 3 0.22 -32.82 4.99
CA ALA A 3 -0.07 -33.94 5.89
C ALA A 3 -1.50 -34.50 5.76
N PHE A 4 -2.49 -33.64 5.49
CA PHE A 4 -3.87 -34.09 5.28
C PHE A 4 -4.06 -34.89 3.99
N HIS A 5 -3.42 -34.48 2.88
CA HIS A 5 -3.39 -35.26 1.64
C HIS A 5 -2.83 -36.66 1.89
N LYS A 6 -1.66 -36.74 2.55
CA LYS A 6 -1.03 -38.03 2.88
C LYS A 6 -1.97 -38.92 3.71
N TYR A 7 -2.62 -38.34 4.71
CA TYR A 7 -3.56 -39.08 5.58
C TYR A 7 -4.78 -39.62 4.83
N LEU A 8 -5.34 -38.86 3.87
CA LEU A 8 -6.43 -39.35 3.01
C LEU A 8 -5.97 -40.47 2.09
N CYS A 9 -4.80 -40.31 1.45
CA CYS A 9 -4.22 -41.36 0.60
C CYS A 9 -3.90 -42.64 1.42
N ASP A 10 -3.46 -42.52 2.67
CA ASP A 10 -3.32 -43.65 3.59
C ASP A 10 -4.66 -44.38 3.81
N GLN A 11 -5.72 -43.64 4.11
CA GLN A 11 -7.05 -44.18 4.37
C GLN A 11 -7.71 -44.83 3.13
N LEU A 12 -7.48 -44.26 1.95
CA LEU A 12 -7.99 -44.78 0.69
C LEU A 12 -7.24 -46.04 0.26
N ASP A 13 -5.91 -46.06 0.36
CA ASP A 13 -5.12 -47.25 0.03
C ASP A 13 -5.47 -48.45 0.93
N GLU A 14 -5.66 -48.22 2.24
CA GLU A 14 -6.11 -49.26 3.17
C GLU A 14 -7.48 -49.88 2.78
N ARG A 15 -8.37 -49.08 2.19
CA ARG A 15 -9.70 -49.52 1.75
C ARG A 15 -9.63 -50.24 0.40
N LEU A 16 -8.86 -49.68 -0.54
CA LEU A 16 -8.60 -50.29 -1.84
C LEU A 16 -7.89 -51.64 -1.69
N ALA A 17 -7.00 -51.79 -0.71
CA ALA A 17 -6.37 -53.07 -0.41
C ALA A 17 -7.35 -54.15 0.09
N LYS A 18 -8.48 -53.76 0.69
CA LYS A 18 -9.47 -54.69 1.26
C LYS A 18 -10.58 -55.06 0.28
N SER A 19 -11.04 -54.11 -0.54
CA SER A 19 -12.25 -54.29 -1.36
C SER A 19 -12.10 -53.90 -2.83
N THR A 20 -10.92 -53.39 -3.24
CA THR A 20 -10.54 -52.93 -4.59
C THR A 20 -11.40 -51.79 -5.18
N VAL A 21 -12.69 -51.72 -4.88
CA VAL A 21 -13.62 -50.65 -5.24
C VAL A 21 -14.03 -49.90 -3.98
N VAL A 22 -13.93 -48.56 -4.02
CA VAL A 22 -14.37 -47.66 -2.94
C VAL A 22 -15.41 -46.68 -3.50
N VAL A 23 -16.63 -46.67 -2.96
CA VAL A 23 -17.62 -45.64 -3.28
C VAL A 23 -17.56 -44.55 -2.21
N PHE A 24 -17.01 -43.40 -2.56
CA PHE A 24 -16.78 -42.26 -1.67
C PHE A 24 -17.95 -41.28 -1.74
N TYR A 25 -18.74 -41.20 -0.68
CA TYR A 25 -19.85 -40.25 -0.56
C TYR A 25 -19.41 -38.98 0.15
N ASP A 26 -19.67 -37.84 -0.48
CA ASP A 26 -19.37 -36.51 0.05
C ASP A 26 -20.58 -35.59 -0.09
N PRO A 27 -21.60 -35.73 0.79
CA PRO A 27 -22.86 -35.01 0.66
C PRO A 27 -22.72 -33.48 0.68
N ARG A 28 -21.68 -32.98 1.34
CA ARG A 28 -21.42 -31.55 1.53
C ARG A 28 -20.34 -30.99 0.62
N LYS A 29 -19.78 -31.82 -0.26
CA LYS A 29 -18.69 -31.44 -1.19
C LYS A 29 -17.43 -30.95 -0.46
N GLU A 30 -17.20 -31.42 0.76
CA GLU A 30 -16.09 -30.97 1.59
C GLU A 30 -14.73 -31.45 1.07
N PHE A 31 -14.69 -32.47 0.22
CA PHE A 31 -13.48 -33.08 -0.35
C PHE A 31 -13.29 -32.80 -1.85
N GLU A 32 -14.12 -31.98 -2.50
CA GLU A 32 -13.99 -31.69 -3.95
C GLU A 32 -12.56 -31.24 -4.33
N PRO A 33 -11.90 -30.32 -3.60
CA PRO A 33 -10.53 -29.90 -3.93
C PRO A 33 -9.50 -31.04 -3.89
N PHE A 34 -9.70 -32.03 -3.01
CA PHE A 34 -8.81 -33.18 -2.93
C PHE A 34 -8.84 -33.99 -4.24
N PHE A 35 -10.04 -34.27 -4.76
CA PHE A 35 -10.21 -35.07 -5.97
C PHE A 35 -9.91 -34.29 -7.26
N ASP A 36 -10.24 -33.00 -7.30
CA ASP A 36 -10.13 -32.21 -8.54
C ASP A 36 -8.76 -31.58 -8.75
N ARG A 37 -8.07 -31.22 -7.66
CA ARG A 37 -6.83 -30.44 -7.72
C ARG A 37 -5.61 -31.22 -7.23
N ASP A 38 -5.77 -31.98 -6.16
CA ASP A 38 -4.61 -32.52 -5.43
C ASP A 38 -4.26 -33.98 -5.81
N LEU A 39 -5.15 -34.69 -6.51
CA LEU A 39 -4.85 -35.98 -7.13
C LEU A 39 -4.39 -35.75 -8.58
N GLU A 40 -3.10 -35.96 -8.83
CA GLU A 40 -2.52 -35.81 -10.16
C GLU A 40 -2.96 -36.95 -11.09
N GLU A 41 -3.58 -36.58 -12.21
CA GLU A 41 -3.92 -37.53 -13.28
C GLU A 41 -2.66 -37.97 -14.03
N VAL A 42 -2.41 -39.28 -14.04
CA VAL A 42 -1.25 -39.89 -14.70
C VAL A 42 -1.60 -40.59 -16.01
N GLY A 43 -2.86 -40.50 -16.42
CA GLY A 43 -3.37 -40.99 -17.70
C GLY A 43 -4.84 -41.39 -17.61
N THR A 44 -5.37 -41.87 -18.72
CA THR A 44 -6.75 -42.37 -18.84
C THR A 44 -6.78 -43.85 -19.20
N GLY A 45 -7.87 -44.54 -18.86
CA GLY A 45 -8.11 -45.92 -19.32
C GLY A 45 -9.49 -46.09 -19.95
N TYR A 46 -10.27 -47.07 -19.50
CA TYR A 46 -11.56 -47.41 -20.08
C TYR A 46 -12.47 -46.18 -20.19
N ASP A 47 -13.01 -45.94 -21.39
CA ASP A 47 -13.90 -44.83 -21.71
C ASP A 47 -13.42 -43.45 -21.22
N GLY A 48 -12.10 -43.24 -21.19
CA GLY A 48 -11.49 -41.98 -20.78
C GLY A 48 -11.47 -41.75 -19.27
N LEU A 49 -11.75 -42.78 -18.46
CA LEU A 49 -11.69 -42.65 -17.00
C LEU A 49 -10.28 -42.26 -16.53
N PRO A 50 -10.14 -41.18 -15.75
CA PRO A 50 -8.87 -40.76 -15.17
C PRO A 50 -8.25 -41.84 -14.28
N ARG A 51 -6.93 -41.90 -14.29
CA ARG A 51 -6.10 -42.73 -13.41
C ARG A 51 -5.22 -41.83 -12.57
N VAL A 52 -5.16 -42.12 -11.29
CA VAL A 52 -4.33 -41.41 -10.31
C VAL A 52 -3.55 -42.41 -9.49
N PHE A 53 -2.48 -41.95 -8.85
CA PHE A 53 -1.81 -42.73 -7.83
C PHE A 53 -2.41 -42.45 -6.45
N ILE A 54 -2.94 -43.48 -5.80
CA ILE A 54 -3.18 -43.48 -4.37
C ILE A 54 -1.99 -44.19 -3.72
N LYS A 55 -1.04 -43.42 -3.21
CA LYS A 55 0.32 -43.88 -2.89
C LYS A 55 1.01 -44.51 -4.11
N GLU A 56 1.25 -45.81 -4.08
CA GLU A 56 1.90 -46.58 -5.15
C GLU A 56 0.86 -47.33 -6.00
N ARG A 57 -0.43 -47.26 -5.63
CA ARG A 57 -1.52 -47.97 -6.29
C ARG A 57 -2.13 -47.12 -7.40
N LEU A 58 -1.96 -47.58 -8.63
CA LEU A 58 -2.63 -46.99 -9.78
C LEU A 58 -4.13 -47.29 -9.72
N THR A 59 -4.95 -46.25 -9.65
CA THR A 59 -6.38 -46.33 -9.29
C THR A 59 -7.20 -45.50 -10.27
N PHE A 60 -8.31 -46.06 -10.76
CA PHE A 60 -9.30 -45.33 -11.55
C PHE A 60 -10.14 -44.42 -10.68
N ILE A 61 -10.47 -43.23 -11.17
CA ILE A 61 -11.40 -42.31 -10.52
C ILE A 61 -12.61 -42.10 -11.42
N ALA A 62 -13.80 -42.43 -10.91
CA ALA A 62 -15.07 -42.09 -11.56
C ALA A 62 -15.79 -41.05 -10.71
N ARG A 63 -16.11 -39.89 -11.29
CA ARG A 63 -16.81 -38.81 -10.59
C ARG A 63 -18.27 -38.70 -11.05
N SER A 64 -19.18 -38.56 -10.10
CA SER A 64 -20.57 -38.20 -10.41
C SER A 64 -20.70 -36.73 -10.77
N ASN A 65 -21.24 -36.46 -11.96
CA ASN A 65 -21.66 -35.12 -12.39
C ASN A 65 -23.20 -35.00 -12.43
N GLY A 66 -23.88 -35.67 -11.49
CA GLY A 66 -25.34 -35.61 -11.33
C GLY A 66 -26.14 -36.75 -11.97
N SER A 67 -25.49 -37.71 -12.65
CA SER A 67 -26.14 -38.91 -13.20
C SER A 67 -25.47 -40.19 -12.71
N LEU A 68 -26.15 -40.92 -11.82
CA LEU A 68 -25.68 -42.22 -11.30
C LEU A 68 -25.60 -43.29 -12.39
N PHE A 69 -26.48 -43.22 -13.39
CA PHE A 69 -26.44 -44.13 -14.54
C PHE A 69 -25.21 -43.89 -15.42
N ALA A 70 -24.79 -42.63 -15.59
CA ALA A 70 -23.57 -42.31 -16.33
C ALA A 70 -22.34 -42.86 -15.60
N VAL A 71 -22.28 -42.69 -14.28
CA VAL A 71 -21.20 -43.28 -13.45
C VAL A 71 -21.20 -44.80 -13.58
N ARG A 72 -22.36 -45.46 -13.43
CA ARG A 72 -22.48 -46.90 -13.57
C ARG A 72 -21.98 -47.39 -14.92
N ALA A 73 -22.43 -46.76 -16.00
CA ALA A 73 -22.02 -47.13 -17.36
C ALA A 73 -20.50 -46.97 -17.56
N ALA A 74 -19.91 -45.88 -17.05
CA ALA A 74 -18.48 -45.62 -17.19
C ALA A 74 -17.61 -46.65 -16.44
N VAL A 75 -18.06 -47.13 -15.28
CA VAL A 75 -17.27 -48.09 -14.47
C VAL A 75 -17.58 -49.55 -14.75
N GLU A 76 -18.63 -49.85 -15.53
CA GLU A 76 -19.02 -51.21 -15.92
C GLU A 76 -17.86 -52.04 -16.49
N PRO A 77 -16.98 -51.50 -17.37
CA PRO A 77 -15.85 -52.26 -17.92
C PRO A 77 -14.87 -52.77 -16.86
N ILE A 78 -14.77 -52.05 -15.73
CA ILE A 78 -13.91 -52.39 -14.59
C ILE A 78 -14.64 -53.34 -13.63
N ALA A 79 -15.93 -53.07 -13.38
CA ALA A 79 -16.75 -53.81 -12.44
C ALA A 79 -17.06 -55.24 -12.89
N GLN A 80 -17.16 -55.49 -14.21
CA GLN A 80 -17.44 -56.81 -14.78
C GLN A 80 -16.24 -57.79 -14.73
N LEU A 81 -15.05 -57.31 -14.38
CA LEU A 81 -13.86 -58.15 -14.29
C LEU A 81 -13.98 -59.10 -13.08
N GLU A 82 -13.49 -60.33 -13.24
CA GLU A 82 -13.43 -61.30 -12.13
C GLU A 82 -12.65 -60.75 -10.92
N HIS A 83 -11.62 -59.94 -11.21
CA HIS A 83 -10.90 -59.13 -10.25
C HIS A 83 -10.86 -57.68 -10.76
N PRO A 84 -11.77 -56.81 -10.27
CA PRO A 84 -11.78 -55.41 -10.65
C PRO A 84 -10.43 -54.75 -10.41
N GLU A 85 -10.00 -53.86 -11.31
CA GLU A 85 -8.87 -52.98 -11.05
C GLU A 85 -9.23 -51.96 -9.95
N PRO A 86 -8.26 -51.41 -9.21
CA PRO A 86 -8.53 -50.43 -8.15
C PRO A 86 -9.34 -49.25 -8.67
N LEU A 87 -10.48 -48.96 -8.04
CA LEU A 87 -11.43 -47.94 -8.47
C LEU A 87 -11.95 -47.15 -7.27
N ILE A 88 -11.96 -45.83 -7.37
CA ILE A 88 -12.71 -44.95 -6.47
C ILE A 88 -13.83 -44.29 -7.28
N VAL A 89 -15.07 -44.43 -6.79
CA VAL A 89 -16.23 -43.70 -7.30
C VAL A 89 -16.50 -42.53 -6.37
N TYR A 90 -16.15 -41.31 -6.77
CA TYR A 90 -16.36 -40.10 -5.99
C TYR A 90 -17.74 -39.48 -6.27
N MET A 91 -18.49 -39.26 -5.20
CA MET A 91 -19.90 -38.87 -5.21
C MET A 91 -20.11 -37.52 -4.50
N PRO A 92 -19.73 -36.39 -5.14
CA PRO A 92 -19.91 -35.06 -4.57
C PRO A 92 -21.38 -34.66 -4.53
N GLY A 93 -21.84 -34.15 -3.40
CA GLY A 93 -23.22 -33.67 -3.20
C GLY A 93 -24.27 -34.77 -3.15
N VAL A 94 -23.88 -36.04 -3.01
CA VAL A 94 -24.82 -37.18 -3.01
C VAL A 94 -24.86 -37.81 -1.63
N GLU A 95 -26.06 -37.85 -1.04
CA GLU A 95 -26.34 -38.71 0.12
C GLU A 95 -26.52 -40.16 -0.32
N ARG A 96 -26.00 -41.08 0.49
CA ARG A 96 -26.06 -42.50 0.18
C ARG A 96 -27.47 -43.06 0.41
N ASP A 97 -28.08 -43.55 -0.67
CA ASP A 97 -29.29 -44.36 -0.60
C ASP A 97 -28.97 -45.81 -0.22
N ARG A 98 -29.42 -46.23 0.96
CA ARG A 98 -29.10 -47.56 1.52
C ARG A 98 -30.00 -48.68 0.99
N HIS A 99 -31.07 -48.35 0.26
CA HIS A 99 -32.09 -49.31 -0.15
C HIS A 99 -32.20 -49.45 -1.66
N THR A 100 -32.14 -48.34 -2.40
CA THR A 100 -32.45 -48.30 -3.82
C THR A 100 -31.34 -47.68 -4.68
N SER A 101 -30.10 -47.65 -4.17
CA SER A 101 -28.96 -47.13 -4.93
C SER A 101 -28.76 -47.84 -6.27
N ILE A 102 -28.59 -47.03 -7.32
CA ILE A 102 -28.23 -47.51 -8.67
C ILE A 102 -26.85 -48.17 -8.69
N LEU A 103 -25.99 -47.82 -7.73
CA LEU A 103 -24.63 -48.35 -7.56
C LEU A 103 -24.57 -49.47 -6.52
N MET A 104 -25.71 -50.05 -6.11
CA MET A 104 -25.79 -51.08 -5.05
C MET A 104 -24.81 -52.24 -5.27
N GLU A 105 -24.59 -52.65 -6.52
CA GLU A 105 -23.62 -53.68 -6.87
C GLU A 105 -22.19 -53.30 -6.45
N LEU A 106 -21.74 -52.09 -6.79
CA LEU A 106 -20.41 -51.57 -6.41
C LEU A 106 -20.32 -51.34 -4.90
N GLU A 107 -21.40 -50.88 -4.27
CA GLU A 107 -21.46 -50.67 -2.82
C GLU A 107 -21.35 -51.97 -2.02
N LYS A 108 -21.91 -53.07 -2.54
CA LYS A 108 -21.90 -54.39 -1.88
C LYS A 108 -20.67 -55.22 -2.24
N GLY A 109 -20.18 -55.12 -3.47
CA GLY A 109 -18.96 -55.79 -3.92
C GLY A 109 -17.68 -55.08 -3.46
N GLY A 110 -17.73 -53.76 -3.32
CA GLY A 110 -16.66 -52.93 -2.81
C GLY A 110 -16.85 -52.51 -1.35
N THR A 111 -16.47 -51.28 -1.03
CA THR A 111 -16.74 -50.65 0.27
C THR A 111 -17.25 -49.22 0.11
N CYS A 112 -18.26 -48.85 0.89
CA CYS A 112 -18.72 -47.48 0.96
C CYS A 112 -17.91 -46.70 1.98
N TYR A 113 -17.47 -45.50 1.60
CA TYR A 113 -16.76 -44.59 2.48
C TYR A 113 -17.52 -43.28 2.60
N GLU A 114 -17.97 -42.97 3.82
CA GLU A 114 -18.71 -41.75 4.17
C GLU A 114 -17.88 -40.97 5.22
N PRO A 115 -16.69 -40.42 4.86
CA PRO A 115 -15.88 -39.69 5.82
C PRO A 115 -16.47 -38.33 6.18
N GLN A 116 -16.10 -37.83 7.36
CA GLN A 116 -16.39 -36.47 7.79
C GLN A 116 -15.08 -35.70 7.84
N VAL A 117 -14.94 -34.57 7.12
CA VAL A 117 -13.69 -33.78 7.08
C VAL A 117 -13.24 -33.47 8.49
N LYS A 118 -14.12 -32.92 9.34
CA LYS A 118 -13.80 -32.54 10.72
C LYS A 118 -13.19 -33.69 11.53
N ARG A 119 -13.72 -34.90 11.40
CA ARG A 119 -13.19 -36.08 12.12
C ARG A 119 -11.79 -36.46 11.63
N LEU A 120 -11.56 -36.44 10.31
CA LEU A 120 -10.26 -36.77 9.73
C LEU A 120 -9.24 -35.67 10.03
N ALA A 121 -9.64 -34.40 9.89
CA ALA A 121 -8.85 -33.22 10.20
C ALA A 121 -8.33 -33.25 11.63
N ARG A 122 -9.20 -33.57 12.60
CA ARG A 122 -8.81 -33.69 14.02
C ARG A 122 -7.63 -34.65 14.24
N ASN A 123 -7.58 -35.76 13.52
CA ASN A 123 -6.49 -36.74 13.65
C ASN A 123 -5.15 -36.19 13.14
N VAL A 124 -5.17 -35.33 12.14
CA VAL A 124 -3.96 -34.73 11.58
C VAL A 124 -3.55 -33.50 12.38
N LEU A 125 -4.50 -32.64 12.75
CA LEU A 125 -4.27 -31.39 13.49
C LEU A 125 -3.75 -31.64 14.92
N ARG A 126 -4.13 -32.75 15.57
CA ARG A 126 -3.62 -33.13 16.91
C ARG A 126 -2.10 -33.27 17.01
N LYS A 127 -1.40 -33.37 15.88
CA LYS A 127 0.07 -33.39 15.86
C LYS A 127 0.68 -32.03 16.19
N SER A 128 -0.07 -30.95 16.00
CA SER A 128 0.45 -29.58 16.07
C SER A 128 -0.41 -28.62 16.90
N PHE A 129 -1.65 -29.00 17.24
CA PHE A 129 -2.59 -28.16 17.97
C PHE A 129 -3.20 -28.88 19.18
N THR A 130 -3.57 -28.10 20.19
CA THR A 130 -4.31 -28.61 21.36
C THR A 130 -5.77 -28.91 21.00
N ASP A 131 -6.43 -29.82 21.74
CA ASP A 131 -7.84 -30.15 21.47
C ASP A 131 -8.75 -28.92 21.53
N ALA A 132 -8.50 -27.96 22.44
CA ALA A 132 -9.26 -26.70 22.52
C ALA A 132 -9.11 -25.81 21.27
N GLN A 133 -7.90 -25.73 20.71
CA GLN A 133 -7.65 -25.01 19.46
C GLN A 133 -8.34 -25.69 18.28
N ILE A 134 -8.29 -27.03 18.23
CA ILE A 134 -8.93 -27.82 17.18
C ILE A 134 -10.45 -27.69 17.25
N ASP A 135 -11.03 -27.71 18.45
CA ASP A 135 -12.47 -27.51 18.64
C ASP A 135 -12.90 -26.17 18.05
N LYS A 136 -12.15 -25.09 18.31
CA LYS A 136 -12.43 -23.76 17.73
C LYS A 136 -12.28 -23.73 16.21
N MET A 137 -11.21 -24.32 15.65
CA MET A 137 -10.95 -24.33 14.20
C MET A 137 -12.00 -25.12 13.43
N LEU A 138 -12.52 -26.21 14.02
CA LEU A 138 -13.47 -27.11 13.38
C LEU A 138 -14.92 -26.82 13.80
N ASP A 139 -15.17 -25.79 14.61
CA ASP A 139 -16.52 -25.40 15.03
C ASP A 139 -17.39 -25.01 13.82
N PRO A 140 -16.94 -24.11 12.91
CA PRO A 140 -17.79 -23.63 11.83
C PRO A 140 -18.27 -24.78 10.93
N PRO A 141 -19.56 -24.84 10.56
CA PRO A 141 -20.12 -25.94 9.79
C PRO A 141 -19.58 -26.03 8.36
N SER A 142 -18.99 -24.95 7.85
CA SER A 142 -18.48 -24.80 6.49
C SER A 142 -17.03 -25.24 6.28
N VAL A 143 -16.34 -25.70 7.34
CA VAL A 143 -14.94 -26.14 7.27
C VAL A 143 -14.79 -27.33 6.31
N GLY A 144 -14.09 -27.11 5.21
CA GLY A 144 -13.81 -28.10 4.16
C GLY A 144 -12.33 -28.49 4.08
N TYR A 145 -11.97 -29.20 3.01
CA TYR A 145 -10.61 -29.67 2.77
C TYR A 145 -9.57 -28.53 2.80
N ASP A 146 -9.80 -27.47 2.03
CA ASP A 146 -8.85 -26.36 1.88
C ASP A 146 -8.60 -25.62 3.20
N ASP A 147 -9.61 -25.49 4.06
CA ASP A 147 -9.44 -24.92 5.40
C ASP A 147 -8.45 -25.73 6.24
N VAL A 148 -8.58 -27.06 6.21
CA VAL A 148 -7.69 -27.97 6.94
C VAL A 148 -6.27 -27.89 6.39
N VAL A 149 -6.10 -27.77 5.06
CA VAL A 149 -4.78 -27.56 4.44
C VAL A 149 -4.18 -26.24 4.91
N SER A 150 -4.97 -25.18 4.94
CA SER A 150 -4.54 -23.86 5.42
C SER A 150 -4.17 -23.88 6.90
N PHE A 151 -4.95 -24.53 7.78
CA PHE A 151 -4.59 -24.68 9.20
C PHE A 151 -3.26 -25.39 9.39
N LEU A 152 -2.98 -26.42 8.58
CA LEU A 152 -1.71 -27.14 8.61
C LEU A 152 -0.52 -26.35 8.07
N ARG A 153 -0.74 -25.30 7.28
CA ARG A 153 0.33 -24.36 6.87
C ARG A 153 0.62 -23.32 7.94
N GLN A 154 -0.37 -23.00 8.78
CA GLN A 154 -0.24 -21.99 9.82
C GLN A 154 0.65 -22.46 11.00
N THR A 155 0.95 -23.75 11.13
CA THR A 155 1.83 -24.30 12.18
C THR A 155 3.27 -23.79 12.12
N ASP A 156 3.69 -23.23 11.00
CA ASP A 156 5.06 -22.72 10.82
C ASP A 156 5.25 -21.31 11.41
N ASN A 157 4.16 -20.62 11.74
CA ASN A 157 4.15 -19.29 12.33
C ASN A 157 3.62 -19.37 13.77
N SER A 158 4.35 -18.86 14.76
CA SER A 158 4.11 -18.97 16.22
C SER A 158 2.76 -18.46 16.77
N GLU A 159 1.77 -18.18 15.92
CA GLU A 159 0.42 -17.76 16.26
C GLU A 159 -0.59 -18.92 16.11
N ALA A 160 -1.65 -18.91 16.90
CA ALA A 160 -2.70 -19.94 16.83
C ALA A 160 -3.37 -19.96 15.44
N ALA A 161 -3.68 -21.15 14.93
CA ALA A 161 -4.36 -21.24 13.64
C ALA A 161 -5.81 -20.70 13.70
N SER A 162 -6.24 -20.13 12.58
CA SER A 162 -7.35 -19.20 12.46
C SER A 162 -8.08 -19.41 11.12
N VAL A 163 -9.41 -19.42 11.16
CA VAL A 163 -10.28 -19.50 9.97
C VAL A 163 -10.12 -18.22 9.17
N LEU A 164 -10.13 -17.08 9.86
CA LEU A 164 -9.88 -15.78 9.25
C LEU A 164 -8.51 -15.76 8.54
N ARG A 165 -7.43 -16.25 9.17
CA ARG A 165 -6.13 -16.32 8.46
C ARG A 165 -6.16 -17.28 7.28
N ALA A 166 -6.95 -18.36 7.32
CA ALA A 166 -7.08 -19.27 6.19
C ALA A 166 -7.77 -18.61 4.99
N ILE A 167 -8.69 -17.65 5.23
CA ILE A 167 -9.31 -16.82 4.17
C ILE A 167 -8.27 -15.94 3.47
N PHE A 168 -7.28 -15.44 4.21
CA PHE A 168 -6.23 -14.56 3.69
C PHE A 168 -4.88 -15.30 3.52
N ASP A 169 -4.89 -16.57 3.11
CA ASP A 169 -3.69 -17.36 2.78
C ASP A 169 -2.59 -17.41 3.86
N GLY A 170 -2.97 -17.23 5.13
CA GLY A 170 -2.08 -17.32 6.28
C GLY A 170 -1.21 -16.07 6.52
N ILE A 171 -1.48 -14.95 5.83
CA ILE A 171 -0.71 -13.70 6.04
C ILE A 171 -0.79 -13.21 7.51
N PRO A 172 0.19 -12.41 7.97
CA PRO A 172 0.18 -11.83 9.31
C PRO A 172 -1.03 -10.92 9.56
N SER A 173 -1.38 -10.75 10.84
CA SER A 173 -2.57 -10.00 11.28
C SER A 173 -2.67 -8.58 10.71
N GLU A 174 -1.59 -7.80 10.70
CA GLU A 174 -1.59 -6.42 10.15
C GLU A 174 -1.82 -6.41 8.64
N ALA A 175 -1.18 -7.34 7.91
CA ALA A 175 -1.34 -7.47 6.47
C ALA A 175 -2.77 -7.93 6.13
N LEU A 176 -3.36 -8.79 6.96
CA LEU A 176 -4.75 -9.21 6.88
C LEU A 176 -5.69 -8.03 7.03
N LEU A 177 -5.56 -7.28 8.13
CA LEU A 177 -6.40 -6.10 8.38
C LEU A 177 -6.22 -5.05 7.27
N THR A 178 -5.00 -4.82 6.78
CA THR A 178 -4.73 -3.91 5.66
C THR A 178 -5.47 -4.37 4.40
N THR A 179 -5.37 -5.65 4.05
CA THR A 179 -6.02 -6.22 2.86
C THR A 179 -7.55 -6.15 2.97
N TRP A 180 -8.09 -6.50 4.13
CA TRP A 180 -9.53 -6.41 4.40
C TRP A 180 -10.06 -4.98 4.38
N LEU A 181 -9.30 -4.00 4.91
CA LEU A 181 -9.70 -2.60 4.86
C LEU A 181 -9.72 -2.05 3.42
N ALA A 182 -8.82 -2.55 2.57
CA ALA A 182 -8.66 -2.09 1.20
C ALA A 182 -9.66 -2.69 0.21
N ASP A 183 -10.18 -3.89 0.48
CA ASP A 183 -10.99 -4.68 -0.45
C ASP A 183 -12.10 -5.47 0.28
N ASP A 184 -13.31 -5.44 -0.28
CA ASP A 184 -14.48 -6.13 0.26
C ASP A 184 -14.67 -7.55 -0.32
N GLY A 185 -13.84 -7.98 -1.27
CA GLY A 185 -13.97 -9.27 -1.96
C GLY A 185 -13.97 -10.52 -1.07
N ASN A 186 -13.53 -10.40 0.18
CA ASN A 186 -13.54 -11.49 1.16
C ASN A 186 -14.69 -11.44 2.17
N ASP A 187 -15.53 -10.40 2.17
CA ASP A 187 -16.61 -10.24 3.16
C ASP A 187 -17.58 -11.41 3.15
N ASP A 188 -18.13 -11.74 1.99
CA ASP A 188 -19.05 -12.88 1.86
C ASP A 188 -18.39 -14.18 2.33
N LEU A 189 -17.07 -14.33 2.13
CA LEU A 189 -16.35 -15.52 2.54
C LEU A 189 -16.14 -15.56 4.06
N ILE A 190 -15.91 -14.41 4.69
CA ILE A 190 -15.84 -14.25 6.15
C ILE A 190 -17.19 -14.64 6.77
N GLU A 191 -18.29 -14.17 6.21
CA GLU A 191 -19.64 -14.48 6.69
C GLU A 191 -19.99 -15.96 6.49
N ARG A 192 -19.79 -16.51 5.28
CA ARG A 192 -20.03 -17.94 5.00
C ARG A 192 -19.18 -18.87 5.87
N LYS A 193 -18.00 -18.42 6.31
CA LYS A 193 -17.11 -19.19 7.19
C LYS A 193 -17.31 -18.89 8.67
N GLU A 194 -18.33 -18.11 9.02
CA GLU A 194 -18.65 -17.71 10.41
C GLU A 194 -17.44 -17.08 11.13
N ALA A 195 -16.57 -16.39 10.37
CA ALA A 195 -15.32 -15.81 10.86
C ALA A 195 -15.48 -14.35 11.34
N SER A 196 -16.70 -13.79 11.29
CA SER A 196 -16.97 -12.40 11.69
C SER A 196 -16.58 -12.12 13.14
N ALA A 197 -16.95 -12.99 14.08
CA ALA A 197 -16.56 -12.82 15.49
C ALA A 197 -15.04 -12.88 15.70
N GLU A 198 -14.33 -13.68 14.91
CA GLU A 198 -12.87 -13.75 14.92
C GLU A 198 -12.24 -12.45 14.38
N LEU A 199 -12.81 -11.89 13.32
CA LEU A 199 -12.39 -10.60 12.76
C LEU A 199 -12.58 -9.45 13.77
N LEU A 200 -13.75 -9.36 14.41
CA LEU A 200 -14.01 -8.33 15.41
C LEU A 200 -13.07 -8.46 16.62
N ALA A 201 -12.80 -9.69 17.06
CA ALA A 201 -11.81 -9.95 18.11
C ALA A 201 -10.38 -9.58 17.69
N LEU A 202 -10.02 -9.77 16.42
CA LEU A 202 -8.72 -9.36 15.89
C LEU A 202 -8.60 -7.84 15.84
N VAL A 203 -9.64 -7.14 15.40
CA VAL A 203 -9.69 -5.67 15.38
C VAL A 203 -9.50 -5.11 16.79
N ASP A 204 -10.20 -5.64 17.80
CA ASP A 204 -10.01 -5.23 19.19
C ASP A 204 -8.60 -5.56 19.69
N ALA A 205 -8.13 -6.80 19.49
CA ALA A 205 -6.83 -7.24 20.00
C ALA A 205 -5.64 -6.48 19.38
N ARG A 206 -5.71 -6.11 18.09
CA ARG A 206 -4.62 -5.38 17.41
C ARG A 206 -4.77 -3.88 17.54
N LEU A 207 -5.97 -3.34 17.35
CA LEU A 207 -6.20 -1.90 17.22
C LEU A 207 -6.82 -1.27 18.46
N GLY A 208 -7.43 -2.03 19.36
CA GLY A 208 -8.16 -1.51 20.52
C GLY A 208 -9.57 -1.03 20.23
N LEU A 209 -10.11 -1.38 19.07
CA LEU A 209 -11.45 -1.01 18.67
C LEU A 209 -12.42 -2.15 19.00
N ALA A 210 -13.10 -2.03 20.14
CA ALA A 210 -14.17 -2.94 20.52
C ALA A 210 -15.44 -2.64 19.70
N LEU A 211 -15.86 -3.61 18.88
CA LEU A 211 -17.11 -3.57 18.11
C LEU A 211 -18.11 -4.59 18.66
N PRO A 212 -19.43 -4.30 18.64
CA PRO A 212 -20.46 -5.29 18.99
C PRO A 212 -20.34 -6.55 18.13
N VAL A 213 -20.56 -7.73 18.73
CA VAL A 213 -20.37 -9.03 18.06
C VAL A 213 -21.31 -9.21 16.86
N GLU A 214 -22.44 -8.51 16.88
CA GLU A 214 -23.50 -8.49 15.87
C GLU A 214 -23.23 -7.48 14.75
N THR A 215 -22.06 -6.84 14.73
CA THR A 215 -21.69 -5.89 13.67
C THR A 215 -21.42 -6.66 12.38
N GLU A 216 -22.17 -6.33 11.32
CA GLU A 216 -21.96 -6.86 9.98
C GLU A 216 -20.55 -6.54 9.47
N VAL A 217 -19.96 -7.42 8.64
CA VAL A 217 -18.55 -7.31 8.23
C VAL A 217 -18.28 -5.99 7.49
N ALA A 218 -19.20 -5.57 6.62
CA ALA A 218 -19.09 -4.31 5.91
C ALA A 218 -19.09 -3.08 6.84
N ASP A 219 -20.00 -3.04 7.83
CA ASP A 219 -20.07 -1.95 8.81
C ASP A 219 -18.83 -1.96 9.74
N ALA A 220 -18.33 -3.14 10.09
CA ALA A 220 -17.08 -3.28 10.82
C ALA A 220 -15.89 -2.72 10.02
N ARG A 221 -15.82 -2.96 8.71
CA ARG A 221 -14.77 -2.39 7.83
C ARG A 221 -14.82 -0.87 7.84
N GLU A 222 -15.98 -0.29 7.65
CA GLU A 222 -16.14 1.18 7.61
C GLU A 222 -15.75 1.82 8.94
N LYS A 223 -16.23 1.28 10.06
CA LYS A 223 -15.86 1.75 11.40
C LYS A 223 -14.36 1.61 11.66
N THR A 224 -13.76 0.50 11.24
CA THR A 224 -12.33 0.24 11.44
C THR A 224 -11.47 1.16 10.58
N ALA A 225 -11.83 1.37 9.31
CA ALA A 225 -11.14 2.32 8.43
C ALA A 225 -11.16 3.74 9.01
N ARG A 226 -12.35 4.19 9.45
CA ARG A 226 -12.52 5.50 10.11
C ARG A 226 -11.67 5.60 11.37
N TYR A 227 -11.66 4.56 12.20
CA TYR A 227 -10.85 4.51 13.42
C TYR A 227 -9.34 4.59 13.14
N VAL A 228 -8.84 3.84 12.15
CA VAL A 228 -7.41 3.83 11.79
C VAL A 228 -6.97 5.21 11.30
N LEU A 229 -7.66 5.79 10.32
CA LEU A 229 -7.26 7.07 9.74
C LEU A 229 -7.38 8.22 10.76
N ILE A 230 -8.45 8.25 11.55
CA ILE A 230 -8.62 9.32 12.54
C ILE A 230 -7.62 9.22 13.68
N ASN A 231 -7.27 8.01 14.11
CA ASN A 231 -6.24 7.88 15.14
C ASN A 231 -4.83 8.15 14.60
N GLU A 232 -4.51 7.79 13.35
CA GLU A 232 -3.26 8.24 12.72
C GLU A 232 -3.15 9.77 12.73
N PHE A 233 -4.20 10.45 12.24
CA PHE A 233 -4.30 11.90 12.24
C PHE A 233 -4.15 12.50 13.65
N ARG A 234 -4.87 11.97 14.65
CA ARG A 234 -4.76 12.42 16.05
C ARG A 234 -3.37 12.25 16.64
N PHE A 235 -2.66 11.17 16.32
CA PHE A 235 -1.33 10.92 16.85
C PHE A 235 -0.26 11.87 16.31
N ASP A 236 -0.57 12.60 15.25
CA ASP A 236 0.33 13.54 14.59
C ASP A 236 -0.13 15.01 14.77
N LEU A 237 -1.39 15.22 15.14
CA LEU A 237 -1.96 16.53 15.42
C LEU A 237 -1.38 17.16 16.72
N GLY A 238 -0.91 18.41 16.60
CA GLY A 238 -0.35 19.20 17.69
C GLY A 238 -1.38 19.99 18.51
N CYS A 239 -2.67 19.88 18.20
CA CYS A 239 -3.78 20.49 18.94
C CYS A 239 -4.86 19.47 19.29
N ASP A 240 -5.91 19.92 19.98
CA ASP A 240 -7.08 19.09 20.23
C ASP A 240 -7.75 18.69 18.90
N ALA A 241 -8.21 17.44 18.83
CA ALA A 241 -8.92 16.93 17.66
C ALA A 241 -10.27 17.64 17.48
N PRO A 242 -10.75 17.82 16.23
CA PRO A 242 -12.00 18.52 15.97
C PRO A 242 -13.20 17.76 16.59
N PRO A 243 -14.24 18.48 17.07
CA PRO A 243 -15.39 17.87 17.74
C PRO A 243 -16.13 16.82 16.91
N SER A 244 -16.07 16.90 15.57
CA SER A 244 -16.68 15.90 14.68
C SER A 244 -16.09 14.50 14.86
N THR A 245 -14.88 14.38 15.41
CA THR A 245 -14.24 13.09 15.69
C THR A 245 -14.62 12.51 17.06
N ALA A 246 -15.34 13.24 17.92
CA ALA A 246 -15.54 12.87 19.33
C ALA A 246 -16.23 11.51 19.54
N MET A 247 -17.03 11.06 18.57
CA MET A 247 -17.71 9.75 18.63
C MET A 247 -16.80 8.57 18.25
N ILE A 248 -15.58 8.85 17.76
CA ILE A 248 -14.60 7.84 17.37
C ILE A 248 -13.67 7.60 18.55
N PRO A 249 -13.58 6.36 19.08
CA PRO A 249 -12.72 6.07 20.22
C PRO A 249 -11.25 6.43 19.94
N GLU A 250 -10.54 6.84 20.99
CA GLU A 250 -9.11 7.12 20.91
C GLU A 250 -8.30 5.84 21.12
N ALA A 251 -7.32 5.64 20.25
CA ALA A 251 -6.34 4.58 20.36
C ALA A 251 -5.30 4.90 21.45
N SER A 252 -4.78 3.86 22.09
CA SER A 252 -3.69 4.00 23.05
C SER A 252 -2.34 4.22 22.36
N LYS A 253 -1.35 4.72 23.10
CA LYS A 253 0.02 4.90 22.57
C LYS A 253 0.66 3.57 22.14
N GLU A 254 0.29 2.47 22.77
CA GLU A 254 0.74 1.12 22.43
C GLU A 254 0.15 0.61 21.10
N GLN A 255 -0.97 1.18 20.66
CA GLN A 255 -1.64 0.86 19.39
C GLN A 255 -1.19 1.79 18.25
N ALA A 256 -0.66 2.97 18.57
CA ALA A 256 -0.24 3.98 17.60
C ALA A 256 0.69 3.45 16.51
N ALA A 257 1.67 2.63 16.88
CA ALA A 257 2.60 2.03 15.91
C ALA A 257 1.87 1.14 14.89
N ARG A 258 0.97 0.26 15.36
CA ARG A 258 0.21 -0.64 14.48
C ARG A 258 -0.77 0.10 13.57
N ILE A 259 -1.40 1.15 14.09
CA ILE A 259 -2.31 2.01 13.31
C ILE A 259 -1.54 2.69 12.18
N ARG A 260 -0.37 3.28 12.47
CA ARG A 260 0.50 3.88 11.46
C ARG A 260 1.00 2.85 10.45
N ASP A 261 1.40 1.66 10.90
CA ASP A 261 1.86 0.59 10.02
C ASP A 261 0.77 0.15 9.03
N ILE A 262 -0.49 0.05 9.48
CA ILE A 262 -1.64 -0.28 8.60
C ILE A 262 -1.91 0.86 7.62
N ALA A 263 -1.98 2.11 8.09
CA ALA A 263 -2.24 3.25 7.21
C ALA A 263 -1.12 3.46 6.18
N GLU A 264 0.15 3.27 6.57
CA GLU A 264 1.28 3.27 5.66
C GLU A 264 1.21 2.11 4.66
N SER A 265 0.81 0.91 5.11
CA SER A 265 0.63 -0.25 4.23
C SER A 265 -0.51 -0.05 3.23
N LEU A 266 -1.61 0.62 3.62
CA LEU A 266 -2.66 1.06 2.72
C LEU A 266 -2.13 2.03 1.67
N ARG A 267 -1.39 3.07 2.10
CA ARG A 267 -0.77 4.04 1.17
C ARG A 267 0.16 3.39 0.15
N ARG A 268 0.97 2.42 0.58
CA ARG A 268 1.97 1.74 -0.28
C ARG A 268 1.38 0.66 -1.17
N GLY A 269 0.54 -0.21 -0.61
CA GLY A 269 0.03 -1.42 -1.27
C GLY A 269 -1.33 -1.25 -1.94
N TYR A 270 -2.14 -0.30 -1.48
CA TYR A 270 -3.54 -0.14 -1.87
C TYR A 270 -3.88 1.34 -2.10
N SER A 271 -3.04 2.05 -2.86
CA SER A 271 -3.10 3.51 -2.97
C SER A 271 -4.45 4.05 -3.44
N GLU A 272 -5.12 3.41 -4.40
CA GLU A 272 -6.46 3.83 -4.87
C GLU A 272 -7.51 3.66 -3.78
N SER A 273 -7.56 2.49 -3.12
CA SER A 273 -8.45 2.25 -1.98
C SER A 273 -8.18 3.24 -0.85
N TYR A 274 -6.91 3.53 -0.54
CA TYR A 274 -6.56 4.52 0.48
C TYR A 274 -7.13 5.91 0.15
N VAL A 275 -7.01 6.36 -1.10
CA VAL A 275 -7.59 7.65 -1.54
C VAL A 275 -9.09 7.67 -1.29
N HIS A 276 -9.81 6.63 -1.70
CA HIS A 276 -11.26 6.53 -1.47
C HIS A 276 -11.63 6.51 0.02
N LEU A 277 -10.88 5.77 0.85
CA LEU A 277 -11.12 5.70 2.28
C LEU A 277 -10.88 7.06 2.96
N ALA A 278 -9.77 7.73 2.65
CA ALA A 278 -9.42 9.03 3.22
C ALA A 278 -10.42 10.12 2.80
N ASP A 279 -10.75 10.21 1.51
CA ASP A 279 -11.71 11.20 0.99
C ASP A 279 -13.11 10.99 1.59
N ARG A 280 -13.54 9.72 1.75
CA ARG A 280 -14.81 9.40 2.41
C ARG A 280 -14.82 9.85 3.87
N VAL A 281 -13.79 9.50 4.64
CA VAL A 281 -13.71 9.85 6.07
C VAL A 281 -13.63 11.36 6.27
N ASP A 282 -12.85 12.08 5.47
CA ASP A 282 -12.83 13.56 5.50
C ASP A 282 -14.22 14.13 5.18
N SER A 283 -14.88 13.68 4.12
CA SER A 283 -16.22 14.16 3.74
C SER A 283 -17.28 13.89 4.82
N GLU A 284 -17.24 12.72 5.47
CA GLU A 284 -18.18 12.34 6.53
C GLU A 284 -18.03 13.22 7.78
N LEU A 285 -16.79 13.52 8.17
CA LEU A 285 -16.47 14.23 9.40
C LEU A 285 -16.27 15.74 9.19
N GLY A 286 -16.23 16.18 7.92
CA GLY A 286 -16.02 17.57 7.53
C GLY A 286 -14.69 18.14 8.02
N LEU A 287 -13.59 17.36 7.99
CA LEU A 287 -12.31 17.73 8.60
C LEU A 287 -11.72 18.97 7.93
N ALA A 288 -11.77 19.04 6.59
CA ALA A 288 -11.36 20.21 5.82
C ALA A 288 -12.10 21.50 6.23
N LYS A 289 -13.31 21.40 6.79
CA LYS A 289 -14.13 22.53 7.25
C LYS A 289 -14.04 22.80 8.74
N ALA A 290 -13.30 21.97 9.49
CA ALA A 290 -13.22 22.04 10.95
C ALA A 290 -12.33 23.19 11.48
N ALA A 291 -11.79 24.03 10.59
CA ALA A 291 -10.94 25.18 10.92
C ALA A 291 -9.73 24.82 11.81
N ILE A 292 -9.11 23.68 11.53
CA ILE A 292 -7.88 23.23 12.20
C ILE A 292 -6.76 24.21 11.84
N PRO A 293 -6.02 24.75 12.83
CA PRO A 293 -4.85 25.59 12.56
C PRO A 293 -3.79 24.80 11.78
N ALA A 294 -3.33 25.35 10.65
CA ALA A 294 -2.39 24.66 9.78
C ALA A 294 -1.03 24.39 10.47
N ASP A 295 -0.63 25.23 11.42
CA ASP A 295 0.59 25.08 12.22
C ASP A 295 0.49 24.00 13.31
N ALA A 296 -0.72 23.50 13.56
CA ALA A 296 -0.96 22.35 14.43
C ALA A 296 -0.97 21.02 13.66
N LEU A 297 -0.98 21.03 12.33
CA LEU A 297 -0.87 19.82 11.53
C LEU A 297 0.55 19.26 11.63
N GLY A 298 0.66 17.93 11.72
CA GLY A 298 1.92 17.26 11.98
C GLY A 298 2.71 16.94 10.70
N ASN A 299 3.45 15.84 10.74
CA ASN A 299 4.29 15.40 9.63
C ASN A 299 3.63 14.42 8.65
N ILE A 300 2.48 13.84 8.97
CA ILE A 300 1.81 12.80 8.21
C ILE A 300 0.51 13.38 7.63
N ASP A 301 0.49 13.59 6.32
CA ASP A 301 -0.73 14.03 5.63
C ASP A 301 -1.67 12.83 5.47
N THR A 302 -2.45 12.54 6.51
CA THR A 302 -3.42 11.44 6.50
C THR A 302 -4.53 11.73 5.50
N PHE A 303 -5.03 12.96 5.51
CA PHE A 303 -6.06 13.48 4.63
C PHE A 303 -5.49 14.53 3.69
N ARG A 304 -6.10 14.66 2.50
CA ARG A 304 -5.64 15.60 1.46
C ARG A 304 -5.68 17.06 1.92
N PHE A 305 -6.68 17.45 2.71
CA PHE A 305 -6.80 18.84 3.16
C PHE A 305 -5.58 19.31 3.97
N GLU A 306 -4.84 18.39 4.59
CA GLU A 306 -3.69 18.72 5.44
C GLU A 306 -2.57 19.37 4.62
N GLU A 307 -2.22 18.77 3.47
CA GLU A 307 -1.19 19.34 2.60
C GLU A 307 -1.64 20.65 1.95
N GLU A 308 -2.92 20.78 1.58
CA GLU A 308 -3.48 22.05 1.07
C GLU A 308 -3.41 23.17 2.11
N ALA A 309 -3.72 22.87 3.37
CA ALA A 309 -3.64 23.82 4.47
C ALA A 309 -2.19 24.23 4.78
N LEU A 310 -1.26 23.27 4.75
CA LEU A 310 0.17 23.51 4.95
C LEU A 310 0.80 24.31 3.80
N LEU A 311 0.40 24.07 2.55
CA LEU A 311 0.86 24.86 1.41
C LEU A 311 0.43 26.33 1.56
N ARG A 312 -0.83 26.56 1.96
CA ARG A 312 -1.33 27.90 2.24
C ARG A 312 -0.55 28.58 3.36
N LEU A 313 -0.28 27.86 4.46
CA LEU A 313 0.55 28.36 5.56
C LEU A 313 1.95 28.75 5.08
N ALA A 314 2.60 27.90 4.27
CA ALA A 314 3.91 28.20 3.71
C ALA A 314 3.88 29.48 2.86
N GLY A 315 2.85 29.67 2.03
CA GLY A 315 2.62 30.91 1.28
C GLY A 315 2.41 32.14 2.17
N GLU A 316 1.63 32.02 3.24
CA GLU A 316 1.42 33.10 4.23
C GLU A 316 2.70 33.46 4.99
N LEU A 317 3.55 32.48 5.29
CA LEU A 317 4.86 32.72 5.92
C LEU A 317 5.79 33.48 4.97
N VAL A 318 5.82 33.12 3.68
CA VAL A 318 6.53 33.88 2.64
C VAL A 318 5.99 35.31 2.53
N GLU A 319 4.67 35.50 2.53
CA GLU A 319 4.04 36.83 2.49
C GLU A 319 4.48 37.70 3.69
N LYS A 320 4.61 37.09 4.87
CA LYS A 320 5.05 37.76 6.11
C LYS A 320 6.57 37.96 6.19
N GLY A 321 7.33 37.39 5.25
CA GLY A 321 8.80 37.42 5.25
C GLY A 321 9.45 36.40 6.19
N ASP A 322 8.71 35.45 6.76
CA ASP A 322 9.27 34.37 7.58
C ASP A 322 9.67 33.18 6.70
N TYR A 323 10.72 33.39 5.92
CA TYR A 323 11.20 32.40 4.95
C TYR A 323 11.80 31.15 5.60
N THR A 324 12.34 31.27 6.82
CA THR A 324 12.93 30.13 7.54
C THR A 324 11.84 29.16 7.98
N SER A 325 10.74 29.66 8.57
CA SER A 325 9.61 28.81 8.93
C SER A 325 8.93 28.23 7.69
N ALA A 326 8.79 29.01 6.60
CA ALA A 326 8.25 28.51 5.34
C ALA A 326 9.06 27.31 4.78
N LEU A 327 10.39 27.39 4.80
CA LEU A 327 11.25 26.28 4.39
C LEU A 327 11.14 25.06 5.32
N GLY A 328 10.88 25.29 6.61
CA GLY A 328 10.58 24.22 7.56
C GLY A 328 9.32 23.43 7.16
N VAL A 329 8.23 24.14 6.84
CA VAL A 329 6.98 23.53 6.35
C VAL A 329 7.20 22.75 5.06
N VAL A 330 7.85 23.36 4.06
CA VAL A 330 8.15 22.72 2.77
C VAL A 330 8.99 21.45 2.95
N SER A 331 10.03 21.51 3.78
CA SER A 331 10.94 20.37 3.99
C SER A 331 10.23 19.16 4.61
N GLY A 332 9.19 19.40 5.42
CA GLY A 332 8.36 18.35 6.01
C GLY A 332 7.59 17.55 4.97
N ARG A 333 7.23 18.14 3.82
CA ARG A 333 6.36 17.52 2.80
C ARG A 333 7.09 16.75 1.71
N ASN A 334 8.41 16.63 1.77
CA ASN A 334 9.23 15.91 0.77
C ASN A 334 8.91 14.41 0.58
N ARG A 335 8.03 13.84 1.41
CA ARG A 335 7.57 12.43 1.34
C ARG A 335 6.07 12.31 1.57
N SER A 336 5.31 13.36 1.25
CA SER A 336 3.86 13.34 1.39
C SER A 336 3.26 12.41 0.35
N PHE A 337 2.41 11.49 0.79
CA PHE A 337 1.70 10.56 -0.09
C PHE A 337 0.86 11.27 -1.16
N TRP A 338 0.24 12.41 -0.80
CA TRP A 338 -0.60 13.18 -1.69
C TRP A 338 0.22 13.97 -2.71
N VAL A 339 1.35 14.54 -2.29
CA VAL A 339 2.25 15.29 -3.17
C VAL A 339 3.01 14.38 -4.12
N ASP A 340 3.53 13.24 -3.65
CA ASP A 340 4.38 12.34 -4.44
C ASP A 340 3.67 11.76 -5.69
N ARG A 341 2.33 11.78 -5.70
CA ARG A 341 1.50 11.18 -6.75
C ARG A 341 0.90 12.19 -7.72
N ASP A 342 1.03 13.48 -7.45
CA ASP A 342 0.40 14.53 -8.24
C ASP A 342 1.44 15.58 -8.66
N VAL A 343 1.72 15.61 -9.97
CA VAL A 343 2.70 16.52 -10.58
C VAL A 343 2.30 17.98 -10.37
N ALA A 344 1.00 18.30 -10.39
CA ALA A 344 0.53 19.66 -10.13
C ALA A 344 0.79 20.06 -8.67
N ARG A 345 0.55 19.15 -7.71
CA ARG A 345 0.88 19.41 -6.30
C ARG A 345 2.39 19.56 -6.07
N GLN A 346 3.22 18.71 -6.69
CA GLN A 346 4.68 18.86 -6.66
C GLN A 346 5.11 20.23 -7.20
N ALA A 347 4.47 20.70 -8.25
CA ALA A 347 4.74 22.01 -8.82
C ALA A 347 4.45 23.14 -7.84
N GLN A 348 3.30 23.10 -7.17
CA GLN A 348 2.95 24.11 -6.15
C GLN A 348 3.95 24.15 -4.98
N TRP A 349 4.34 22.98 -4.47
CA TRP A 349 5.31 22.88 -3.36
C TRP A 349 6.72 23.34 -3.75
N GLU A 350 7.20 23.00 -4.95
CA GLU A 350 8.50 23.47 -5.45
C GLU A 350 8.50 24.99 -5.69
N ALA A 351 7.41 25.56 -6.19
CA ALA A 351 7.27 27.01 -6.30
C ALA A 351 7.38 27.68 -4.93
N CYS A 352 6.69 27.14 -3.92
CA CYS A 352 6.78 27.64 -2.55
C CYS A 352 8.21 27.52 -1.96
N ARG A 353 8.92 26.42 -2.25
CA ARG A 353 10.32 26.25 -1.88
C ARG A 353 11.20 27.36 -2.47
N LEU A 354 11.08 27.58 -3.79
CA LEU A 354 11.88 28.58 -4.51
C LEU A 354 11.59 30.00 -4.04
N MET A 355 10.34 30.33 -3.75
CA MET A 355 9.96 31.61 -3.15
C MET A 355 10.64 31.81 -1.80
N ALA A 356 10.59 30.82 -0.90
CA ALA A 356 11.19 30.93 0.41
C ALA A 356 12.74 30.95 0.35
N GLU A 357 13.36 30.20 -0.56
CA GLU A 357 14.81 30.26 -0.79
C GLU A 357 15.26 31.63 -1.30
N LEU A 358 14.55 32.20 -2.27
CA LEU A 358 14.83 33.54 -2.78
C LEU A 358 14.68 34.59 -1.68
N GLY A 359 13.59 34.56 -0.93
CA GLY A 359 13.34 35.47 0.19
C GLY A 359 14.45 35.42 1.25
N ARG A 360 14.86 34.21 1.66
CA ARG A 360 15.95 34.02 2.61
C ARG A 360 17.28 34.54 2.06
N GLU A 361 17.57 34.31 0.78
CA GLU A 361 18.80 34.82 0.17
C GLU A 361 18.80 36.36 0.08
N ILE A 362 17.65 36.97 -0.21
CA ILE A 362 17.49 38.43 -0.15
C ILE A 362 17.79 38.95 1.26
N GLU A 363 17.30 38.29 2.31
CA GLU A 363 17.61 38.66 3.71
C GLU A 363 19.08 38.49 4.06
N ASN A 364 19.75 37.48 3.52
CA ASN A 364 21.19 37.27 3.71
C ASN A 364 22.01 38.39 3.04
N VAL A 365 21.61 38.81 1.84
CA VAL A 365 22.36 39.79 1.05
C VAL A 365 22.15 41.23 1.55
N ARG A 366 20.95 41.58 2.03
CA ARG A 366 20.61 42.95 2.47
C ARG A 366 21.62 43.56 3.47
N PRO A 367 22.03 42.87 4.56
CA PRO A 367 23.03 43.38 5.49
C PRO A 367 24.42 43.57 4.87
N ALA A 368 24.82 42.68 3.94
CA ALA A 368 26.09 42.78 3.23
C ALA A 368 26.10 44.00 2.30
N LEU A 369 24.99 44.23 1.59
CA LEU A 369 24.80 45.38 0.71
C LEU A 369 24.78 46.71 1.47
N ALA A 370 24.18 46.75 2.68
CA ALA A 370 24.21 47.93 3.53
C ALA A 370 25.63 48.30 4.01
N LYS A 371 26.54 47.33 4.04
CA LYS A 371 27.96 47.50 4.37
C LYS A 371 28.86 47.46 3.13
N ALA A 372 28.28 47.69 1.95
CA ALA A 372 28.99 47.50 0.71
C ALA A 372 30.24 48.40 0.62
N PRO A 373 31.35 47.90 0.04
CA PRO A 373 32.59 48.64 -0.07
C PRO A 373 32.44 49.93 -0.90
N SER A 374 33.31 50.91 -0.69
CA SER A 374 33.39 52.12 -1.53
C SER A 374 34.22 51.93 -2.81
N ASP A 375 34.49 50.68 -3.22
CA ASP A 375 35.38 50.31 -4.33
C ASP A 375 34.68 49.37 -5.32
N ALA A 376 34.74 49.72 -6.61
CA ALA A 376 33.99 49.01 -7.66
C ALA A 376 34.47 47.58 -7.88
N ALA A 377 35.76 47.29 -7.71
CA ALA A 377 36.30 45.93 -7.87
C ALA A 377 35.82 45.02 -6.74
N LYS A 378 35.72 45.55 -5.50
CA LYS A 378 35.15 44.79 -4.38
C LYS A 378 33.66 44.52 -4.56
N TRP A 379 32.89 45.43 -5.17
CA TRP A 379 31.49 45.15 -5.53
C TRP A 379 31.37 43.97 -6.50
N VAL A 380 32.16 43.98 -7.59
CA VAL A 380 32.18 42.87 -8.55
C VAL A 380 32.57 41.56 -7.86
N HIS A 381 33.56 41.58 -6.98
CA HIS A 381 33.95 40.41 -6.21
C HIS A 381 32.84 39.92 -5.26
N SER A 382 32.19 40.81 -4.50
CA SER A 382 31.07 40.45 -3.61
C SER A 382 29.86 39.91 -4.36
N TYR A 383 29.64 40.38 -5.59
CA TYR A 383 28.57 39.85 -6.44
C TYR A 383 28.92 38.47 -6.99
N ALA A 384 30.15 38.27 -7.50
CA ALA A 384 30.54 37.09 -8.27
C ALA A 384 31.30 35.99 -7.47
N ALA A 385 31.56 36.19 -6.18
CA ALA A 385 32.12 35.16 -5.31
C ALA A 385 31.21 33.92 -5.24
N GLU A 386 31.72 32.78 -4.79
CA GLU A 386 30.97 31.51 -4.73
C GLU A 386 29.67 31.60 -3.91
N ASP A 387 29.70 32.34 -2.80
CA ASP A 387 28.56 32.68 -1.94
C ASP A 387 28.07 34.12 -2.18
N GLY A 388 28.35 34.66 -3.37
CA GLY A 388 28.10 36.04 -3.74
C GLY A 388 26.64 36.36 -4.01
N TRP A 389 26.38 37.66 -4.18
CA TRP A 389 25.02 38.19 -4.32
C TRP A 389 24.28 37.71 -5.57
N PHE A 390 24.99 37.22 -6.58
CA PHE A 390 24.41 36.65 -7.81
C PHE A 390 23.42 35.50 -7.51
N ARG A 391 23.55 34.84 -6.36
CA ARG A 391 22.65 33.75 -5.95
C ARG A 391 21.20 34.20 -5.82
N GLY A 392 20.95 35.45 -5.41
CA GLY A 392 19.61 36.03 -5.40
C GLY A 392 19.00 36.10 -6.80
N ASP A 393 19.78 36.55 -7.78
CA ASP A 393 19.33 36.63 -9.17
C ASP A 393 19.17 35.25 -9.81
N ALA A 394 20.06 34.30 -9.49
CA ALA A 394 19.93 32.91 -9.94
C ALA A 394 18.66 32.25 -9.39
N LEU A 395 18.37 32.42 -8.09
CA LEU A 395 17.13 31.93 -7.48
C LEU A 395 15.89 32.57 -8.09
N GLN A 396 15.93 33.88 -8.37
CA GLN A 396 14.81 34.57 -9.01
C GLN A 396 14.57 34.05 -10.43
N ARG A 397 15.60 33.93 -11.26
CA ARG A 397 15.46 33.37 -12.62
C ARG A 397 14.94 31.93 -12.57
N ARG A 398 15.43 31.11 -11.64
CA ARG A 398 14.95 29.75 -11.43
C ARG A 398 13.47 29.72 -11.04
N LEU A 399 13.05 30.56 -10.10
CA LEU A 399 11.64 30.69 -9.70
C LEU A 399 10.76 31.08 -10.89
N GLU A 400 11.13 32.13 -11.63
CA GLU A 400 10.35 32.59 -12.80
C GLU A 400 10.28 31.53 -13.90
N ALA A 401 11.41 30.90 -14.22
CA ALA A 401 11.47 29.85 -15.24
C ALA A 401 10.69 28.61 -14.83
N TYR A 402 10.57 28.34 -13.52
CA TYR A 402 9.76 27.25 -12.99
C TYR A 402 8.27 27.58 -13.10
N VAL A 403 7.85 28.74 -12.56
CA VAL A 403 6.45 29.20 -12.60
C VAL A 403 5.93 29.30 -14.03
N ALA A 404 6.74 29.82 -14.97
CA ALA A 404 6.36 29.91 -16.38
C ALA A 404 6.11 28.56 -17.08
N LYS A 405 6.53 27.44 -16.48
CA LYS A 405 6.31 26.08 -16.98
C LYS A 405 5.21 25.33 -16.25
N MET A 406 4.68 25.89 -15.16
CA MET A 406 3.58 25.26 -14.42
C MET A 406 2.31 25.30 -15.27
N ASP A 407 1.49 24.25 -15.18
CA ASP A 407 0.18 24.22 -15.85
C ASP A 407 -0.81 25.17 -15.19
N GLU A 408 -0.65 25.42 -13.88
CA GLU A 408 -1.47 26.30 -13.06
C GLU A 408 -0.58 27.34 -12.37
N GLU A 409 -1.12 28.54 -12.14
CA GLU A 409 -0.42 29.58 -11.40
C GLU A 409 -0.16 29.16 -9.93
N PRO A 410 0.87 29.72 -9.26
CA PRO A 410 1.15 29.39 -7.87
C PRO A 410 0.00 29.79 -6.94
N GLU A 411 -0.52 28.86 -6.14
CA GLU A 411 -1.59 29.14 -5.16
C GLU A 411 -1.20 30.20 -4.12
N ALA A 412 0.10 30.28 -3.80
CA ALA A 412 0.67 31.28 -2.93
C ALA A 412 0.96 32.62 -3.66
N GLU A 413 0.00 33.10 -4.46
CA GLU A 413 0.14 34.31 -5.31
C GLU A 413 0.63 35.55 -4.55
N LYS A 414 0.14 35.75 -3.31
CA LYS A 414 0.53 36.90 -2.48
C LYS A 414 1.99 36.79 -2.02
N GLY A 415 2.40 35.62 -1.56
CA GLY A 415 3.80 35.34 -1.22
C GLY A 415 4.71 35.54 -2.44
N PHE A 416 4.23 35.13 -3.62
CA PHE A 416 4.95 35.33 -4.87
C PHE A 416 5.12 36.80 -5.26
N ALA A 417 4.05 37.58 -5.15
CA ALA A 417 4.11 39.02 -5.39
C ALA A 417 5.04 39.75 -4.40
N VAL A 418 5.03 39.34 -3.12
CA VAL A 418 5.93 39.88 -2.10
C VAL A 418 7.39 39.57 -2.45
N VAL A 419 7.75 38.31 -2.72
CA VAL A 419 9.14 37.96 -2.99
C VAL A 419 9.69 38.62 -4.27
N ARG A 420 8.86 38.75 -5.31
CA ARG A 420 9.21 39.52 -6.52
C ARG A 420 9.52 40.97 -6.19
N ARG A 421 8.67 41.64 -5.41
CA ARG A 421 8.91 43.03 -4.97
C ARG A 421 10.20 43.14 -4.13
N GLU A 422 10.42 42.22 -3.20
CA GLU A 422 11.62 42.24 -2.35
C GLU A 422 12.91 42.03 -3.16
N HIS A 423 12.85 41.25 -4.25
CA HIS A 423 13.95 41.09 -5.21
C HIS A 423 14.17 42.36 -6.04
N GLU A 424 13.10 42.97 -6.57
CA GLU A 424 13.19 44.24 -7.30
C GLU A 424 13.81 45.36 -6.44
N GLU A 425 13.44 45.44 -5.16
CA GLU A 425 14.05 46.37 -4.22
C GLU A 425 15.53 46.10 -3.97
N LEU A 426 15.91 44.82 -3.88
CA LEU A 426 17.31 44.42 -3.74
C LEU A 426 18.12 44.84 -4.97
N LEU A 427 17.62 44.51 -6.17
CA LEU A 427 18.22 44.88 -7.44
C LEU A 427 18.40 46.39 -7.57
N LYS A 428 17.39 47.17 -7.21
CA LYS A 428 17.47 48.63 -7.22
C LYS A 428 18.60 49.14 -6.32
N LYS A 429 18.70 48.62 -5.09
CA LYS A 429 19.77 49.01 -4.15
C LYS A 429 21.15 48.63 -4.68
N MET A 430 21.28 47.46 -5.32
CA MET A 430 22.53 47.04 -5.95
C MET A 430 22.92 47.96 -7.11
N ALA A 431 21.97 48.27 -7.99
CA ALA A 431 22.20 49.15 -9.14
C ALA A 431 22.61 50.56 -8.71
N ASP A 432 21.86 51.17 -7.78
CA ASP A 432 22.14 52.51 -7.26
C ASP A 432 23.51 52.58 -6.57
N GLY A 433 23.81 51.59 -5.72
CA GLY A 433 25.07 51.52 -4.99
C GLY A 433 26.28 51.28 -5.92
N PHE A 434 26.18 50.33 -6.85
CA PHE A 434 27.25 50.05 -7.80
C PHE A 434 27.46 51.24 -8.75
N ALA A 435 26.41 51.86 -9.27
CA ALA A 435 26.52 53.03 -10.13
C ALA A 435 27.24 54.20 -9.43
N THR A 436 26.96 54.41 -8.14
CA THR A 436 27.62 55.44 -7.32
C THR A 436 29.12 55.20 -7.23
N VAL A 437 29.52 53.96 -6.90
CA VAL A 437 30.93 53.60 -6.74
C VAL A 437 31.65 53.57 -8.09
N LEU A 438 31.02 53.01 -9.13
CA LEU A 438 31.58 52.95 -10.49
C LEU A 438 31.79 54.35 -11.09
N SER A 439 30.86 55.28 -10.87
CA SER A 439 31.00 56.69 -11.26
C SER A 439 32.19 57.34 -10.57
N SER A 440 32.38 57.07 -9.28
CA SER A 440 33.54 57.54 -8.50
C SER A 440 34.86 56.94 -9.01
N SER A 441 34.82 55.72 -9.58
CA SER A 441 35.94 55.05 -10.26
C SER A 441 36.06 55.38 -11.75
N ARG A 442 35.47 56.50 -12.21
CA ARG A 442 35.51 56.97 -13.61
C ARG A 442 35.04 55.92 -14.63
N TRP A 443 34.02 55.14 -14.27
CA TRP A 443 33.46 54.09 -15.11
C TRP A 443 34.43 52.96 -15.45
N THR A 444 35.42 52.73 -14.57
CA THR A 444 36.37 51.63 -14.69
C THR A 444 36.37 50.78 -13.43
N VAL A 445 36.54 49.47 -13.59
CA VAL A 445 36.71 48.53 -12.48
C VAL A 445 38.18 48.10 -12.46
N PRO A 446 38.99 48.56 -11.50
CA PRO A 446 40.40 48.20 -11.42
C PRO A 446 40.60 46.68 -11.38
N GLY A 447 41.53 46.16 -12.18
CA GLY A 447 41.83 44.72 -12.25
C GLY A 447 40.83 43.89 -13.06
N ALA A 448 39.71 44.45 -13.52
CA ALA A 448 38.81 43.78 -14.45
C ALA A 448 39.16 44.13 -15.90
N LEU A 449 39.28 43.12 -16.75
CA LEU A 449 39.53 43.32 -18.18
C LEU A 449 38.25 43.86 -18.86
N HIS A 450 38.35 45.03 -19.49
CA HIS A 450 37.23 45.58 -20.23
C HIS A 450 36.85 44.68 -21.40
N GLN A 451 35.55 44.48 -21.67
CA GLN A 451 35.09 43.56 -22.72
C GLN A 451 35.68 43.90 -24.10
N THR A 452 35.84 45.18 -24.41
CA THR A 452 36.48 45.64 -25.68
C THR A 452 37.96 45.29 -25.80
N ARG A 453 38.61 44.88 -24.70
CA ARG A 453 40.01 44.50 -24.64
C ARG A 453 40.22 42.99 -24.69
N ILE A 454 39.18 42.17 -24.51
CA ILE A 454 39.27 40.70 -24.55
C ILE A 454 39.85 40.22 -25.89
N TYR A 455 39.37 40.75 -27.02
CA TYR A 455 39.89 40.33 -28.31
C TYR A 455 41.36 40.73 -28.53
N PRO A 456 41.74 42.02 -28.45
CA PRO A 456 43.13 42.43 -28.71
C PRO A 456 44.14 41.92 -27.68
N ASP A 457 43.75 41.77 -26.40
CA ASP A 457 44.70 41.47 -25.32
C ASP A 457 44.71 39.97 -24.91
N VAL A 458 43.73 39.18 -25.37
CA VAL A 458 43.65 37.75 -25.04
C VAL A 458 43.53 36.91 -26.31
N VAL A 459 42.47 37.09 -27.10
CA VAL A 459 42.18 36.20 -28.25
C VAL A 459 43.27 36.29 -29.32
N GLN A 460 43.70 37.51 -29.67
CA GLN A 460 44.73 37.73 -30.69
C GLN A 460 46.09 37.13 -30.28
N ASP A 461 46.41 37.16 -28.99
CA ASP A 461 47.71 36.76 -28.45
C ASP A 461 47.84 35.25 -28.19
N MET A 462 46.73 34.49 -28.18
CA MET A 462 46.74 33.03 -27.95
C MET A 462 47.34 32.21 -29.10
N GLY A 463 47.38 32.76 -30.31
CA GLY A 463 47.89 32.08 -31.51
C GLY A 463 47.04 30.89 -31.99
N GLY A 464 47.12 30.57 -33.29
CA GLY A 464 46.36 29.45 -33.87
C GLY A 464 44.85 29.73 -34.00
N ARG A 465 44.03 28.68 -34.03
CA ARG A 465 42.56 28.79 -34.13
C ARG A 465 41.95 28.83 -32.72
N VAL A 466 41.34 29.95 -32.34
CA VAL A 466 40.67 30.14 -31.03
C VAL A 466 39.16 29.99 -31.18
N ALA A 467 38.54 29.17 -30.32
CA ALA A 467 37.08 29.15 -30.14
C ALA A 467 36.72 30.10 -29.00
N TYR A 468 36.16 31.27 -29.35
CA TYR A 468 35.72 32.28 -28.38
C TYR A 468 34.21 32.17 -28.19
N PHE A 469 33.79 31.85 -26.96
CA PHE A 469 32.38 31.80 -26.58
C PHE A 469 31.98 33.14 -25.96
N PHE A 470 31.14 33.88 -26.67
CA PHE A 470 30.51 35.08 -26.13
C PHE A 470 29.23 34.68 -25.39
N VAL A 471 29.34 34.60 -24.07
CA VAL A 471 28.25 34.15 -23.21
C VAL A 471 27.57 35.36 -22.59
N ASP A 472 26.27 35.44 -22.74
CA ASP A 472 25.46 36.40 -22.01
C ASP A 472 25.46 36.03 -20.52
N ALA A 473 25.95 36.92 -19.66
CA ALA A 473 26.01 36.73 -18.21
C ALA A 473 24.62 36.44 -17.60
N MET A 474 23.55 36.80 -18.30
CA MET A 474 22.18 36.53 -17.90
C MET A 474 21.68 35.11 -18.27
N ARG A 475 22.47 34.29 -18.98
CA ARG A 475 22.06 32.97 -19.52
C ARG A 475 23.04 31.82 -19.26
N PHE A 476 24.12 32.04 -18.52
CA PHE A 476 24.97 30.95 -18.05
C PHE A 476 24.60 30.61 -16.61
N GLU A 477 23.89 29.51 -16.43
CA GLU A 477 23.67 28.83 -15.15
C GLU A 477 24.14 27.39 -15.28
#